data_AF-A0A1B7HVY2-F1
#
_entry.id   AF-A0A1B7HVY2-F1
#
_cell.length_a   1.000
_cell.length_b   1.000
_cell.length_c   1.000
_cell.angle_alpha   90.00
_cell.angle_beta   90.00
_cell.angle_gamma   90.00
#
_symmetry.space_group_name_H-M   'P 1'
#
loop_
_entity.id
_entity.type
_entity.pdbx_description
1 polymer ?
#
loop_
_entity_poly.entity_id
_entity_poly.type
_entity_poly.pdbx_seq_one_letter_code
_entity_poly.pdbx_strand_id
1 'polypeptide(L)'
;MAKHPTGKYLRAPITSNDKNLLIYVVRGSKIDDMPPDEDEDYPGDMQMLMPQLSKEFDGELNIALEESQSGDVIVFMCTTDMIFEYGYSKIKAMLRA
;
A
#
# COMPACT_ATOMS: atom_id res chain seq x y z
N MET A 1 12.68 -14.68 -13.10
CA MET A 1 12.65 -13.44 -13.90
C MET A 1 11.68 -12.50 -13.21
N ALA A 2 12.05 -11.23 -13.03
CA ALA A 2 11.12 -10.24 -12.47
C ALA A 2 9.98 -10.01 -13.47
N LYS A 3 8.73 -10.29 -13.06
CA LYS A 3 7.53 -10.10 -13.87
C LYS A 3 7.07 -8.65 -13.90
N HIS A 4 7.40 -7.88 -12.87
CA HIS A 4 6.98 -6.50 -12.74
C HIS A 4 8.21 -5.57 -12.68
N PRO A 5 8.19 -4.47 -13.44
CA PRO A 5 9.24 -3.47 -13.32
C PRO A 5 9.19 -2.81 -11.93
N THR A 6 10.36 -2.48 -11.41
CA THR A 6 10.51 -1.59 -10.25
C THR A 6 9.80 -0.26 -10.52
N GLY A 7 9.16 0.30 -9.50
CA GLY A 7 8.34 1.51 -9.58
C GLY A 7 6.91 1.26 -10.07
N LYS A 8 6.53 0.04 -10.43
CA LYS A 8 5.12 -0.27 -10.71
C LYS A 8 4.30 -0.21 -9.43
N TYR A 9 3.18 0.50 -9.43
CA TYR A 9 2.34 0.60 -8.23
C TYR A 9 0.83 0.43 -8.49
N LEU A 10 0.10 0.10 -7.42
CA LEU A 10 -1.33 0.31 -7.27
C LEU A 10 -1.52 1.54 -6.39
N ARG A 11 -2.45 2.42 -6.80
CA ARG A 11 -3.03 3.47 -5.96
C ARG A 11 -4.47 3.09 -5.67
N ALA A 12 -4.84 3.01 -4.39
CA ALA A 12 -6.16 2.55 -3.97
C ALA A 12 -6.73 3.46 -2.86
N PRO A 13 -7.69 4.33 -3.17
CA PRO A 13 -8.46 5.02 -2.13
C PRO A 13 -9.36 4.00 -1.43
N ILE A 14 -9.22 3.84 -0.11
CA ILE A 14 -9.96 2.86 0.70
C ILE A 14 -10.74 3.60 1.77
N THR A 15 -12.02 3.25 1.92
CA THR A 15 -12.80 3.65 3.09
C THR A 15 -12.84 2.48 4.07
N SER A 16 -12.37 2.70 5.30
CA SER A 16 -12.38 1.70 6.37
C SER A 16 -12.81 2.35 7.67
N ASN A 17 -13.86 1.82 8.32
CA ASN A 17 -14.40 2.37 9.57
C ASN A 17 -14.67 3.89 9.51
N ASP A 18 -15.31 4.36 8.43
CA ASP A 18 -15.59 5.78 8.12
C ASP A 18 -14.35 6.67 7.94
N LYS A 19 -13.15 6.10 7.90
CA LYS A 19 -11.90 6.80 7.57
C LYS A 19 -11.61 6.65 6.09
N ASN A 20 -11.28 7.76 5.43
CA ASN A 20 -10.80 7.74 4.06
C ASN A 20 -9.27 7.66 4.09
N LEU A 21 -8.72 6.59 3.51
CA LEU A 21 -7.29 6.30 3.49
C LEU A 21 -6.82 6.16 2.05
N LEU A 22 -5.54 6.38 1.81
CA LEU A 22 -4.92 6.06 0.53
C LEU A 22 -3.90 4.94 0.73
N ILE A 23 -4.07 3.84 0.00
CA ILE A 23 -3.12 2.72 0.05
C ILE A 23 -2.36 2.63 -1.26
N TYR A 24 -1.03 2.62 -1.16
CA TYR A 24 -0.11 2.30 -2.23
C TYR A 24 0.46 0.90 -2.06
N VAL A 25 0.50 0.13 -3.15
CA VAL A 25 1.29 -1.11 -3.23
C VAL A 25 2.32 -0.93 -4.32
N VAL A 26 3.58 -0.83 -3.96
CA VAL A 26 4.68 -0.45 -4.87
C VAL A 26 5.62 -1.63 -5.06
N ARG A 27 5.91 -1.99 -6.30
CA ARG A 27 6.98 -2.92 -6.64
C ARG A 27 8.31 -2.18 -6.53
N GLY A 28 9.05 -2.42 -5.45
CA GLY A 28 10.32 -1.73 -5.24
C GLY A 28 10.89 -1.97 -3.86
N SER A 29 12.03 -1.35 -3.61
CA SER A 29 12.69 -1.42 -2.30
C SER A 29 13.28 -0.08 -1.87
N LYS A 30 13.12 0.97 -2.68
CA LYS A 30 13.64 2.31 -2.41
C LYS A 30 12.53 3.33 -2.45
N ILE A 31 12.70 4.42 -1.69
CA ILE A 31 11.78 5.56 -1.71
C ILE A 31 11.68 6.15 -3.13
N ASP A 32 12.78 6.16 -3.89
CA ASP A 32 12.79 6.61 -5.29
C ASP A 32 11.89 5.78 -6.22
N ASP A 33 11.46 4.58 -5.80
CA ASP A 33 10.53 3.74 -6.56
C ASP A 33 9.07 4.13 -6.29
N MET A 34 8.80 5.00 -5.31
CA MET A 34 7.46 5.45 -4.97
C MET A 34 6.91 6.45 -5.99
N PRO A 35 5.59 6.49 -6.20
CA PRO A 35 4.99 7.60 -6.92
C PRO A 35 5.24 8.92 -6.20
N PRO A 36 5.29 10.05 -6.93
CA PRO A 36 5.40 11.37 -6.32
C PRO A 36 4.20 11.62 -5.37
N ASP A 37 4.52 12.15 -4.19
CA ASP A 37 3.55 12.46 -3.14
C ASP A 37 2.92 13.84 -3.41
N GLU A 38 1.90 13.86 -4.26
CA GLU A 38 1.18 15.07 -4.68
C GLU A 38 -0.33 14.99 -4.38
N ASP A 39 -0.76 14.04 -3.54
CA ASP A 39 -2.17 13.78 -3.29
C ASP A 39 -2.73 14.72 -2.20
N GLU A 40 -3.12 15.93 -2.61
CA GLU A 40 -3.73 16.94 -1.73
C GLU A 40 -5.01 16.45 -1.01
N ASP A 41 -5.67 15.43 -1.57
CA ASP A 41 -6.86 14.79 -0.98
C ASP A 41 -6.56 13.96 0.28
N TYR A 42 -5.28 13.65 0.54
CA TYR A 42 -4.82 12.82 1.66
C TYR A 42 -3.72 13.55 2.46
N PRO A 43 -4.08 14.59 3.25
CA PRO A 43 -3.11 15.44 3.96
C PRO A 43 -2.59 14.83 5.27
N GLY A 44 -2.93 13.56 5.56
CA GLY A 44 -2.56 12.88 6.80
C GLY A 44 -1.12 12.37 6.81
N ASP A 45 -0.82 11.52 7.78
CA ASP A 45 0.52 10.95 7.92
C ASP A 45 0.76 9.84 6.90
N MET A 46 2.00 9.75 6.41
CA MET A 46 2.43 8.66 5.55
C MET A 46 3.12 7.55 6.36
N GLN A 47 2.58 6.35 6.31
CA GLN A 47 3.16 5.15 6.90
C GLN A 47 3.74 4.24 5.82
N MET A 48 5.03 3.94 5.90
CA MET A 48 5.71 3.04 4.97
C MET A 48 6.01 1.68 5.61
N LEU A 49 5.66 0.61 4.89
CA LEU A 49 5.73 -0.78 5.34
C LEU A 49 6.46 -1.62 4.28
N MET A 50 7.24 -2.61 4.72
CA MET A 50 8.09 -3.41 3.82
C MET A 50 7.94 -4.92 4.09
N PRO A 51 6.73 -5.49 3.91
CA PRO A 51 6.49 -6.88 4.21
C PRO A 51 7.31 -7.79 3.30
N GLN A 52 7.87 -8.86 3.88
CA GLN A 52 8.63 -9.87 3.12
C GLN A 52 7.78 -11.11 2.83
N LEU A 53 6.72 -11.35 3.61
CA LEU A 53 5.82 -12.49 3.51
C LEU A 53 4.35 -12.05 3.41
N SER A 54 3.50 -12.85 2.76
CA SER A 54 2.06 -12.57 2.65
C SER A 54 1.37 -12.46 4.01
N LYS A 55 1.79 -13.27 4.99
CA LYS A 55 1.27 -13.20 6.37
C LYS A 55 1.67 -11.91 7.07
N GLU A 56 2.89 -11.42 6.83
CA GLU A 56 3.34 -10.13 7.35
C GLU A 56 2.52 -9.00 6.73
N PHE A 57 2.31 -9.05 5.42
CA PHE A 57 1.46 -8.09 4.71
C PHE A 57 0.07 -8.00 5.35
N ASP A 58 -0.60 -9.13 5.62
CA ASP A 58 -1.92 -9.11 6.25
C ASP A 58 -1.88 -8.54 7.67
N GLY A 59 -0.86 -8.89 8.45
CA GLY A 59 -0.69 -8.38 9.81
C GLY A 59 -0.46 -6.87 9.82
N GLU A 60 0.49 -6.40 9.02
CA GLU A 60 0.83 -4.99 8.86
C GLU A 60 -0.35 -4.18 8.33
N LEU A 61 -1.12 -4.72 7.36
CA LEU A 61 -2.33 -4.07 6.86
C LEU A 61 -3.39 -3.89 7.95
N ASN A 62 -3.67 -4.93 8.73
CA ASN A 62 -4.67 -4.83 9.80
C ASN A 62 -4.26 -3.79 10.85
N ILE A 63 -2.99 -3.81 11.27
CA ILE A 63 -2.45 -2.84 12.23
C ILE A 63 -2.54 -1.43 11.67
N ALA A 64 -2.09 -1.20 10.44
CA ALA A 64 -2.14 0.11 9.81
C ALA A 64 -3.58 0.64 9.69
N LEU A 65 -4.54 -0.19 9.27
CA LEU A 65 -5.95 0.23 9.19
C LEU A 65 -6.55 0.60 10.56
N GLU A 66 -6.12 -0.07 11.64
CA GLU A 66 -6.56 0.24 13.00
C GLU A 66 -5.96 1.57 13.51
N GLU A 67 -4.66 1.77 13.28
CA GLU A 67 -3.89 2.92 13.79
C GLU A 67 -4.07 4.20 12.96
N SER A 68 -4.29 4.08 11.64
CA SER A 68 -4.42 5.23 10.74
C SER A 68 -5.64 6.09 11.05
N GLN A 69 -5.52 7.38 10.76
CA GLN A 69 -6.56 8.39 10.78
C GLN A 69 -7.07 8.69 9.37
N SER A 70 -8.25 9.29 9.26
CA SER A 70 -8.75 9.72 7.96
C SER A 70 -7.81 10.76 7.33
N GLY A 71 -7.45 10.55 6.07
CA GLY A 71 -6.47 11.35 5.34
C GLY A 71 -5.09 10.72 5.29
N ASP A 72 -4.82 9.67 6.07
CA ASP A 72 -3.50 9.02 6.08
C ASP A 72 -3.22 8.20 4.81
N VAL A 73 -1.93 8.04 4.53
CA VAL A 73 -1.40 7.30 3.40
C VAL A 73 -0.60 6.10 3.87
N ILE A 74 -0.96 4.90 3.43
CA ILE A 74 -0.23 3.65 3.75
C ILE A 74 0.49 3.17 2.50
N VAL A 75 1.80 2.96 2.57
CA VAL A 75 2.64 2.54 1.45
C VAL A 75 3.28 1.19 1.74
N PHE A 76 2.91 0.17 0.96
CA PHE A 76 3.55 -1.14 0.98
C PHE A 76 4.63 -1.26 -0.10
N MET A 77 5.90 -1.26 0.31
CA MET A 77 7.03 -1.51 -0.57
C MET A 77 7.29 -3.01 -0.68
N CYS A 78 7.00 -3.56 -1.86
CA CYS A 78 7.09 -4.98 -2.16
C CYS A 78 8.38 -5.28 -2.94
N THR A 79 9.36 -5.86 -2.25
CA THR A 79 10.71 -6.16 -2.77
C THR A 79 10.73 -7.31 -3.78
N THR A 80 9.68 -8.13 -3.82
CA THR A 80 9.53 -9.26 -4.75
C THR A 80 8.20 -9.20 -5.51
N ASP A 81 8.15 -9.85 -6.67
CA ASP A 81 6.89 -9.94 -7.43
C ASP A 81 5.82 -10.73 -6.68
N MET A 82 6.22 -11.74 -5.90
CA MET A 82 5.29 -12.58 -5.15
C MET A 82 4.48 -11.74 -4.15
N ILE A 83 5.16 -10.91 -3.36
CA ILE A 83 4.48 -10.04 -2.38
C ILE A 83 3.74 -8.91 -3.08
N PHE A 84 4.29 -8.35 -4.16
CA PHE A 84 3.59 -7.34 -4.94
C PHE A 84 2.29 -7.89 -5.54
N GLU A 85 2.30 -9.05 -6.19
CA GLU A 85 1.10 -9.69 -6.77
C GLU A 85 0.06 -9.99 -5.68
N TYR A 86 0.51 -10.45 -4.50
CA TYR A 86 -0.36 -10.69 -3.34
C TYR A 86 -1.01 -9.40 -2.84
N GLY A 87 -0.21 -8.39 -2.48
CA GLY A 87 -0.70 -7.11 -1.97
C GLY A 87 -1.58 -6.38 -2.97
N TYR A 88 -1.19 -6.37 -4.25
CA TYR A 88 -1.99 -5.80 -5.33
C TYR A 88 -3.37 -6.45 -5.40
N SER A 89 -3.43 -7.78 -5.36
CA SER A 89 -4.70 -8.51 -5.43
C SER A 89 -5.56 -8.28 -4.19
N LYS A 90 -4.95 -8.27 -3.00
CA LYS A 90 -5.62 -8.04 -1.72
C LYS A 90 -6.27 -6.66 -1.65
N ILE A 91 -5.49 -5.60 -1.88
CA ILE A 91 -5.96 -4.22 -1.82
C ILE A 91 -6.99 -3.95 -2.93
N LYS A 92 -6.79 -4.51 -4.13
CA LYS A 92 -7.77 -4.40 -5.21
C LYS A 92 -9.10 -5.09 -4.90
N ALA A 93 -9.09 -6.17 -4.11
CA ALA A 93 -10.33 -6.80 -3.67
C ALA A 93 -11.10 -5.90 -2.68
N MET A 94 -10.39 -5.14 -1.83
CA MET A 94 -11.01 -4.19 -0.91
C MET A 94 -11.68 -3.02 -1.61
N LEU A 95 -11.14 -2.56 -2.75
CA LEU A 95 -11.80 -1.53 -3.59
C LEU A 95 -13.18 -1.93 -4.12
N ARG A 96 -13.50 -3.22 -4.10
CA ARG A 96 -14.77 -3.76 -4.61
C ARG A 96 -15.74 -4.16 -3.50
N ALA A 97 -15.31 -4.11 -2.25
CA ALA A 97 -16.10 -4.45 -1.08
C ALA A 97 -16.93 -3.24 -0.64
#